data_AF-A0AAV8XJS5-F1
#
_entry.id   AF-A0AAV8XJS5-F1
#
_cell.length_a   1.000
_cell.length_b   1.000
_cell.length_c   1.000
_cell.angle_alpha   90.00
_cell.angle_beta   90.00
_cell.angle_gamma   90.00
#
_symmetry.space_group_name_H-M   'P 1'
#
loop_
_entity.id
_entity.type
_entity.pdbx_description
1 polymer ?
#
loop_
_entity_poly.entity_id
_entity_poly.type
_entity_poly.pdbx_seq_one_letter_code
_entity_poly.pdbx_strand_id
1 'polypeptide(L)'
;MKDDKDVEIKTRKVGLEADAETIHIRGLDAVTGKAEVIEALEEKIGSLKGKMYRLGDLRESVMGTQAVTLTINKDDANKISEDREIRVGLVNCSMERRIPMTRCLKCWAFDHLAVECDGPDRTKTCFRCGNEGHAAKDCTNEEGCPICKKPGHKAGTGKCGAFRRTLSTARKNKCCSKCVKPGHATKECNETGVQQPIH
;
A
#
# COMPACT_ATOMS: atom_id res chain seq x y z
N MET A 1 -11.74 -33.75 8.79
CA MET A 1 -12.19 -33.81 7.38
C MET A 1 -12.82 -32.47 7.03
N LYS A 2 -11.99 -31.52 6.59
CA LYS A 2 -12.39 -30.33 5.83
C LYS A 2 -11.24 -30.11 4.86
N ASP A 3 -11.51 -30.45 3.62
CA ASP A 3 -10.62 -30.43 2.49
C ASP A 3 -10.22 -28.99 2.16
N ASP A 4 -9.01 -28.62 2.60
CA ASP A 4 -8.29 -27.44 2.15
C ASP A 4 -7.87 -27.72 0.70
N LYS A 5 -8.67 -27.28 -0.26
CA LYS A 5 -8.24 -27.24 -1.66
C LYS A 5 -7.42 -25.97 -1.84
N ASP A 6 -6.13 -26.11 -1.58
CA ASP A 6 -5.08 -25.25 -2.12
C ASP A 6 -5.34 -25.00 -3.61
N VAL A 7 -5.82 -23.81 -3.94
CA VAL A 7 -5.77 -23.33 -5.32
C VAL A 7 -4.35 -22.84 -5.53
N GLU A 8 -3.48 -23.74 -5.99
CA GLU A 8 -2.15 -23.42 -6.51
C GLU A 8 -2.27 -22.46 -7.71
N ILE A 9 -2.23 -21.16 -7.40
CA ILE A 9 -2.02 -20.14 -8.44
C ILE A 9 -0.55 -20.21 -8.81
N LYS A 10 -0.27 -20.84 -9.96
CA LYS A 10 1.06 -21.05 -10.57
C LYS A 10 1.97 -19.83 -10.40
N THR A 11 2.81 -19.85 -9.36
CA THR A 11 3.93 -18.93 -9.23
C THR A 11 5.02 -19.37 -10.20
N ARG A 12 4.91 -18.97 -11.46
CA ARG A 12 6.11 -18.85 -12.30
C ARG A 12 6.87 -17.64 -11.79
N LYS A 13 8.06 -17.90 -11.24
CA LYS A 13 9.09 -16.90 -10.93
C LYS A 13 9.28 -16.01 -12.16
N VAL A 14 8.74 -14.80 -12.10
CA VAL A 14 9.11 -13.71 -13.01
C VAL A 14 9.36 -12.52 -12.10
N GLY A 15 10.48 -11.83 -12.34
CA GLY A 15 10.86 -10.63 -11.59
C GLY A 15 9.69 -9.65 -11.53
N LEU A 16 9.69 -8.77 -10.53
CA LEU A 16 8.77 -7.63 -10.55
C LEU A 16 9.08 -6.81 -11.80
N GLU A 17 8.32 -7.03 -12.86
CA GLU A 17 8.34 -6.23 -14.08
C GLU A 17 7.90 -4.80 -13.71
N ALA A 18 8.54 -3.80 -14.31
CA ALA A 18 8.59 -2.41 -13.86
C ALA A 18 7.22 -1.69 -13.78
N ASP A 19 6.15 -2.32 -14.25
CA ASP A 19 4.80 -1.74 -14.36
C ASP A 19 3.77 -2.41 -13.43
N ALA A 20 4.21 -3.16 -12.41
CA ALA A 20 3.32 -3.71 -11.40
C ALA A 20 3.00 -2.69 -10.30
N GLU A 21 1.71 -2.53 -10.00
CA GLU A 21 1.19 -1.66 -8.97
C GLU A 21 0.48 -2.41 -7.87
N THR A 22 0.52 -1.87 -6.66
CA THR A 22 -0.03 -2.52 -5.47
C THR A 22 -1.22 -1.74 -4.93
N ILE A 23 -2.33 -2.41 -4.70
CA ILE A 23 -3.60 -1.87 -4.19
C ILE A 23 -3.97 -2.63 -2.92
N HIS A 24 -4.40 -1.89 -1.92
CA HIS A 24 -4.87 -2.44 -0.65
C HIS A 24 -6.40 -2.36 -0.62
N ILE A 25 -7.05 -3.50 -0.47
CA ILE A 25 -8.50 -3.59 -0.30
C ILE A 25 -8.76 -3.80 1.18
N ARG A 26 -9.61 -2.96 1.79
CA ARG A 26 -9.96 -2.99 3.22
C ARG A 26 -11.47 -3.02 3.40
N GLY A 27 -11.92 -3.58 4.53
CA GLY A 27 -13.36 -3.66 4.84
C GLY A 27 -14.03 -4.87 4.20
N LEU A 28 -13.26 -5.94 3.95
CA LEU A 28 -13.81 -7.23 3.56
C LEU A 28 -14.51 -7.86 4.77
N ASP A 29 -15.54 -8.67 4.52
CA ASP A 29 -16.20 -9.40 5.59
C ASP A 29 -15.29 -10.52 6.14
N ALA A 30 -15.51 -10.97 7.37
CA ALA A 30 -14.72 -12.02 8.00
C ALA A 30 -14.80 -13.37 7.26
N VAL A 31 -15.92 -13.63 6.56
CA VAL A 31 -16.11 -14.88 5.80
C VAL A 31 -15.68 -14.78 4.35
N THR A 32 -15.27 -13.60 3.87
CA THR A 32 -14.95 -13.39 2.47
C THR A 32 -13.74 -14.22 2.05
N GLY A 33 -13.87 -14.97 0.97
CA GLY A 33 -12.79 -15.79 0.39
C GLY A 33 -11.95 -15.04 -0.65
N LYS A 34 -10.81 -15.63 -1.03
CA LYS A 34 -10.00 -15.16 -2.17
C LYS A 34 -10.80 -15.19 -3.49
N ALA A 35 -11.69 -16.16 -3.67
CA ALA A 35 -12.51 -16.32 -4.86
C ALA A 35 -13.46 -15.13 -5.08
N GLU A 36 -14.20 -14.72 -4.04
CA GLU A 36 -15.13 -13.60 -4.11
C GLU A 36 -14.43 -12.27 -4.43
N VAL A 37 -13.22 -12.07 -3.89
CA VAL A 37 -12.41 -10.89 -4.23
C VAL A 37 -12.01 -10.90 -5.70
N ILE A 38 -11.66 -12.07 -6.25
CA ILE A 38 -11.30 -12.21 -7.66
C ILE A 38 -12.52 -11.93 -8.54
N GLU A 39 -13.68 -12.48 -8.22
CA GLU A 39 -14.93 -12.23 -8.98
C GLU A 39 -15.27 -10.74 -9.01
N ALA A 40 -15.18 -10.06 -7.86
CA ALA A 40 -15.40 -8.61 -7.79
C ALA A 40 -14.39 -7.82 -8.64
N LEU A 41 -13.12 -8.24 -8.64
CA LEU A 41 -12.10 -7.61 -9.47
C LEU A 41 -12.32 -7.85 -10.96
N GLU A 42 -12.78 -9.04 -11.35
CA GLU A 42 -13.11 -9.38 -12.73
C GLU A 42 -14.34 -8.61 -13.25
N GLU A 43 -15.33 -8.35 -12.40
CA GLU A 43 -16.49 -7.51 -12.75
C GLU A 43 -16.05 -6.09 -13.11
N LYS A 44 -15.04 -5.56 -12.42
CA LYS A 44 -14.61 -4.16 -12.57
C LYS A 44 -13.51 -3.92 -13.59
N ILE A 45 -12.51 -4.80 -13.62
CA ILE A 45 -11.36 -4.72 -14.55
C ILE A 45 -11.69 -5.40 -15.88
N GLY A 46 -12.68 -6.30 -15.87
CA GLY A 46 -12.88 -7.32 -16.90
C GLY A 46 -12.03 -8.57 -16.62
N SER A 47 -11.92 -9.44 -17.63
CA SER A 47 -11.19 -10.72 -17.52
C SER A 47 -9.76 -10.54 -17.00
N LEU A 48 -9.47 -11.12 -15.83
CA LEU A 48 -8.12 -11.25 -15.28
C LEU A 48 -7.41 -12.50 -15.83
N LYS A 49 -8.14 -13.38 -16.54
CA LYS A 49 -7.58 -14.57 -17.18
C LYS A 49 -6.54 -14.17 -18.22
N GLY A 50 -5.29 -14.61 -17.99
CA GLY A 50 -4.15 -14.31 -18.85
C GLY A 50 -3.38 -13.04 -18.50
N LYS A 51 -3.80 -12.29 -17.47
CA LYS A 51 -3.07 -11.11 -16.97
C LYS A 51 -2.20 -11.44 -15.76
N MET A 52 -1.19 -10.61 -15.51
CA MET A 52 -0.34 -10.70 -14.33
C MET A 52 -1.06 -10.09 -13.12
N TYR A 53 -1.47 -10.93 -12.18
CA TYR A 53 -1.96 -10.48 -10.87
C TYR A 53 -1.39 -11.35 -9.75
N ARG A 54 -1.29 -10.78 -8.55
CA ARG A 54 -0.92 -11.47 -7.32
C ARG A 54 -1.83 -10.98 -6.21
N LEU A 55 -2.68 -11.88 -5.70
CA LEU A 55 -3.47 -11.63 -4.51
C LEU A 55 -2.70 -12.18 -3.30
N GLY A 56 -2.46 -11.32 -2.31
CA GLY A 56 -1.91 -11.74 -1.02
C GLY A 56 -2.93 -12.49 -0.17
N ASP A 57 -2.50 -12.91 1.02
CA ASP A 57 -3.41 -13.52 1.98
C ASP A 57 -4.36 -12.49 2.60
N LEU A 58 -5.57 -12.94 2.91
CA LEU A 58 -6.51 -12.15 3.67
C LEU A 58 -5.99 -12.07 5.11
N ARG A 59 -5.81 -10.84 5.58
CA ARG A 59 -5.39 -10.56 6.95
C ARG A 59 -6.54 -9.93 7.71
N GLU A 60 -6.71 -10.38 8.94
CA GLU A 60 -7.62 -9.72 9.86
C GLU A 60 -7.17 -8.29 10.12
N SER A 61 -8.15 -7.40 10.08
CA SER A 61 -8.03 -5.98 10.30
C SER A 61 -8.84 -5.60 11.54
N VAL A 62 -8.88 -4.31 11.83
CA VAL A 62 -9.59 -3.75 12.97
C VAL A 62 -11.08 -4.14 12.91
N MET A 63 -11.67 -4.48 14.07
CA MET A 63 -13.10 -4.74 14.24
C MET A 63 -13.65 -5.93 13.42
N GLY A 64 -12.86 -6.99 13.22
CA GLY A 64 -13.33 -8.23 12.58
C GLY A 64 -13.48 -8.16 11.06
N THR A 65 -13.12 -7.02 10.45
CA THR A 65 -13.01 -6.91 8.99
C THR A 65 -11.71 -7.52 8.49
N GLN A 66 -11.67 -7.88 7.21
CA GLN A 66 -10.47 -8.37 6.54
C GLN A 66 -9.89 -7.31 5.60
N ALA A 67 -8.61 -7.47 5.28
CA ALA A 67 -7.92 -6.69 4.27
C ALA A 67 -7.05 -7.61 3.42
N VAL A 68 -6.88 -7.26 2.15
CA VAL A 68 -5.99 -7.99 1.23
C VAL A 68 -5.17 -7.02 0.40
N THR A 69 -3.99 -7.47 -0.01
CA THR A 69 -3.12 -6.71 -0.91
C THR A 69 -3.14 -7.37 -2.27
N LEU A 70 -3.53 -6.60 -3.29
CA LEU A 70 -3.53 -7.00 -4.69
C LEU A 70 -2.37 -6.31 -5.41
N THR A 71 -1.57 -7.07 -6.15
CA THR A 71 -0.60 -6.53 -7.10
C THR A 71 -1.09 -6.86 -8.51
N ILE A 72 -1.24 -5.84 -9.36
CA ILE A 72 -1.72 -5.96 -10.75
C ILE A 72 -0.92 -5.03 -11.66
N ASN A 73 -1.11 -5.15 -12.97
CA ASN A 73 -0.53 -4.22 -13.94
C ASN A 73 -1.04 -2.79 -13.75
N LYS A 74 -0.23 -1.81 -14.15
CA LYS A 74 -0.51 -0.37 -14.08
C LYS A 74 -1.82 0.03 -14.77
N ASP A 75 -2.12 -0.51 -15.95
CA ASP A 75 -3.35 -0.19 -16.69
C ASP A 75 -4.61 -0.62 -15.93
N ASP A 76 -4.61 -1.85 -15.41
CA ASP A 76 -5.71 -2.37 -14.61
C ASP A 76 -5.78 -1.65 -13.26
N ALA A 77 -4.63 -1.33 -12.66
CA ALA A 77 -4.55 -0.53 -11.43
C ALA A 77 -5.14 0.85 -11.61
N ASN A 78 -4.93 1.52 -12.74
CA ASN A 78 -5.52 2.82 -13.00
C ASN A 78 -7.05 2.72 -13.08
N LYS A 79 -7.60 1.73 -13.80
CA LYS A 79 -9.06 1.51 -13.90
C LYS A 79 -9.72 1.34 -12.53
N ILE A 80 -9.16 0.50 -11.67
CA ILE A 80 -9.73 0.32 -10.32
C ILE A 80 -9.29 1.38 -9.31
N SER A 81 -8.34 2.25 -9.64
CA SER A 81 -7.99 3.37 -8.78
C SER A 81 -8.92 4.57 -8.97
N GLU A 82 -9.61 4.67 -10.12
CA GLU A 82 -10.61 5.71 -10.37
C GLU A 82 -11.78 5.58 -9.39
N ASP A 83 -12.28 4.36 -9.23
CA ASP A 83 -13.26 4.04 -8.20
C ASP A 83 -12.60 3.57 -6.91
N ARG A 84 -12.69 4.36 -5.85
CA ARG A 84 -12.09 4.05 -4.53
C ARG A 84 -12.76 2.92 -3.77
N GLU A 85 -13.86 2.38 -4.29
CA GLU A 85 -14.66 1.38 -3.59
C GLU A 85 -15.00 0.23 -4.53
N ILE A 86 -14.97 -0.99 -4.03
CA ILE A 86 -15.33 -2.20 -4.77
C ILE A 86 -16.34 -2.97 -3.96
N ARG A 87 -17.41 -3.41 -4.64
CA ARG A 87 -18.38 -4.29 -4.02
C ARG A 87 -17.83 -5.71 -4.03
N VAL A 88 -17.67 -6.30 -2.85
CA VAL A 88 -17.30 -7.72 -2.70
C VAL A 88 -18.43 -8.40 -1.95
N GLY A 89 -19.14 -9.29 -2.63
CA GLY A 89 -20.40 -9.86 -2.12
C GLY A 89 -21.41 -8.77 -1.76
N LEU A 90 -21.72 -8.65 -0.45
CA LEU A 90 -22.67 -7.67 0.08
C LEU A 90 -22.02 -6.44 0.72
N VAL A 91 -20.69 -6.40 0.82
CA VAL A 91 -19.96 -5.31 1.46
C VAL A 91 -19.31 -4.39 0.44
N ASN A 92 -19.26 -3.09 0.74
CA ASN A 92 -18.51 -2.13 -0.04
C ASN A 92 -17.12 -1.95 0.59
N CYS A 93 -16.09 -2.37 -0.12
CA CYS A 93 -14.72 -2.38 0.36
C CYS A 93 -13.94 -1.18 -0.19
N SER A 94 -13.17 -0.52 0.67
CA SER A 94 -12.32 0.60 0.23
C SER A 94 -11.03 0.09 -0.41
N MET A 95 -10.73 0.57 -1.61
CA MET A 95 -9.49 0.32 -2.33
C MET A 95 -8.56 1.52 -2.23
N GLU A 96 -7.32 1.28 -1.79
CA GLU A 96 -6.30 2.31 -1.65
C GLU A 96 -5.02 1.87 -2.38
N ARG A 97 -4.66 2.61 -3.44
CA ARG A 97 -3.39 2.42 -4.13
C ARG A 97 -2.23 2.70 -3.16
N ARG A 98 -1.29 1.76 -3.08
CA ARG A 98 -0.09 1.90 -2.27
C ARG A 98 0.81 2.95 -2.92
N ILE A 99 1.06 4.04 -2.20
CA ILE A 99 2.06 5.02 -2.62
C ILE A 99 3.45 4.46 -2.27
N PRO A 100 4.32 4.21 -3.26
CA PRO A 100 5.71 3.87 -2.97
C PRO A 100 6.37 5.10 -2.34
N MET A 101 6.70 5.00 -1.07
CA MET A 101 7.48 6.04 -0.37
C MET A 101 8.96 5.71 -0.55
N THR A 102 9.67 6.50 -1.35
CA THR A 102 11.12 6.38 -1.47
C THR A 102 11.76 6.75 -0.14
N ARG A 103 12.66 5.89 0.35
CA ARG A 103 13.44 6.13 1.56
C ARG A 103 14.79 6.71 1.18
N CYS A 104 15.16 7.82 1.80
CA CYS A 104 16.49 8.39 1.68
C CYS A 104 17.53 7.43 2.28
N LEU A 105 18.60 7.12 1.54
CA LEU A 105 19.64 6.20 2.01
C LEU A 105 20.57 6.82 3.06
N LYS A 106 20.65 8.16 3.10
CA LYS A 106 21.46 8.92 4.06
C LYS A 106 20.77 9.04 5.41
N CYS A 107 19.62 9.72 5.47
CA CYS A 107 18.94 10.03 6.73
C CYS A 107 17.80 9.06 7.09
N TRP A 108 17.44 8.15 6.18
CA TRP A 108 16.33 7.20 6.30
C TRP A 108 14.93 7.79 6.41
N ALA A 109 14.77 9.11 6.31
CA ALA A 109 13.47 9.72 6.14
C ALA A 109 12.87 9.37 4.77
N PHE A 110 11.61 9.72 4.58
CA PHE A 110 10.85 9.41 3.37
C PHE A 110 10.64 10.69 2.54
N ASP A 111 10.28 10.52 1.27
CA ASP A 111 9.87 11.60 0.34
C ASP A 111 11.02 12.35 -0.38
N HIS A 112 12.28 11.90 -0.26
CA HIS A 112 13.42 12.48 -1.00
C HIS A 112 14.54 11.47 -1.26
N LEU A 113 15.41 11.78 -2.23
CA LEU A 113 16.61 11.00 -2.53
C LEU A 113 17.81 11.44 -1.67
N ALA A 114 18.85 10.60 -1.61
CA ALA A 114 20.06 10.92 -0.85
C ALA A 114 20.79 12.17 -1.36
N VAL A 115 20.67 12.47 -2.66
CA VAL A 115 21.26 13.65 -3.30
C VAL A 115 20.62 14.94 -2.80
N GLU A 116 19.32 14.91 -2.50
CA GLU A 116 18.52 16.05 -2.03
C GLU A 116 18.47 16.11 -0.49
N CYS A 117 19.31 15.34 0.20
CA CYS A 117 19.19 15.13 1.63
C CYS A 117 20.04 16.09 2.45
N ASP A 118 19.35 17.03 3.10
CA ASP A 118 19.92 17.93 4.13
C ASP A 118 19.90 17.32 5.56
N GLY A 119 19.42 16.08 5.69
CA GLY A 119 19.29 15.40 6.96
C GLY A 119 20.60 14.83 7.53
N PRO A 120 20.58 14.37 8.79
CA PRO A 120 21.73 13.72 9.42
C PRO A 120 22.04 12.39 8.73
N ASP A 121 23.33 12.08 8.64
CA ASP A 121 23.79 10.80 8.11
C ASP A 121 23.57 9.68 9.14
N ARG A 122 22.80 8.67 8.74
CA ARG A 122 22.48 7.48 9.53
C ARG A 122 22.96 6.20 8.87
N THR A 123 23.83 6.29 7.85
CA THR A 123 24.33 5.13 7.10
C THR A 123 25.08 4.11 7.97
N LYS A 124 25.73 4.57 9.06
CA LYS A 124 26.45 3.72 10.03
C LYS A 124 25.59 3.23 11.20
N THR A 125 24.34 3.65 11.24
CA THR A 125 23.41 3.29 12.30
C THR A 125 22.77 1.93 12.01
N CYS A 126 22.33 1.21 13.04
CA CYS A 126 21.53 0.01 12.92
C CYS A 126 20.08 0.36 12.55
N PHE A 127 19.57 -0.20 11.46
CA PHE A 127 18.19 0.07 11.00
C PHE A 127 17.10 -0.50 11.91
N ARG A 128 17.43 -1.47 12.78
CA ARG A 128 16.48 -2.12 13.68
C ARG A 128 16.27 -1.33 14.98
N CYS A 129 17.33 -0.78 15.57
CA CYS A 129 17.28 -0.14 16.88
C CYS A 129 17.68 1.34 16.86
N GLY A 130 18.38 1.82 15.82
CA GLY A 130 18.84 3.20 15.73
C GLY A 130 20.17 3.50 16.46
N ASN A 131 20.87 2.48 16.96
CA ASN A 131 22.20 2.61 17.59
C ASN A 131 23.33 2.28 16.61
N GLU A 132 24.53 2.81 16.85
CA GLU A 132 25.71 2.53 16.03
C GLU A 132 26.46 1.27 16.51
N GLY A 133 27.48 0.83 15.75
CA GLY A 133 28.39 -0.24 16.15
C GLY A 133 27.98 -1.67 15.77
N HIS A 134 26.83 -1.86 15.12
CA HIS A 134 26.40 -3.16 14.60
C HIS A 134 25.45 -3.03 13.41
N ALA A 135 25.38 -4.08 12.60
CA ALA A 135 24.40 -4.18 11.52
C ALA A 135 23.04 -4.67 12.04
N ALA A 136 21.97 -4.41 11.29
CA ALA A 136 20.62 -4.84 11.67
C ALA A 136 20.47 -6.37 11.79
N LYS A 137 21.33 -7.15 11.11
CA LYS A 137 21.35 -8.62 11.18
C LYS A 137 21.85 -9.12 12.54
N ASP A 138 22.80 -8.41 13.14
CA ASP A 138 23.45 -8.75 14.40
C ASP A 138 22.84 -7.97 15.59
N CYS A 139 21.71 -7.30 15.38
CA CYS A 139 21.07 -6.46 16.37
C CYS A 139 20.30 -7.29 17.41
N THR A 140 20.79 -7.27 18.64
CA THR A 140 20.14 -7.85 19.84
C THR A 140 19.28 -6.84 20.61
N ASN A 141 19.39 -5.55 20.29
CA ASN A 141 18.59 -4.49 20.92
C ASN A 141 17.11 -4.55 20.53
N GLU A 142 16.27 -3.95 21.37
CA GLU A 142 14.84 -3.76 21.10
C GLU A 142 14.60 -2.95 19.82
N GLU A 143 13.44 -3.19 19.20
CA GLU A 143 13.08 -2.47 17.98
C GLU A 143 12.79 -1.00 18.27
N GLY A 144 13.47 -0.14 17.51
CA GLY A 144 13.42 1.30 17.66
C GLY A 144 13.35 1.98 16.30
N CYS A 145 12.53 3.01 16.20
CA CYS A 145 12.41 3.79 14.97
C CYS A 145 13.43 4.93 14.97
N PRO A 146 14.50 4.89 14.16
CA PRO A 146 15.55 5.93 14.13
C PRO A 146 15.05 7.29 13.66
N ILE A 147 13.87 7.35 13.04
CA ILE A 147 13.27 8.57 12.49
C ILE A 147 12.46 9.30 13.56
N CYS A 148 11.59 8.59 14.28
CA CYS A 148 10.73 9.18 15.31
C CYS A 148 11.22 8.94 16.74
N LYS A 149 12.33 8.20 16.90
CA LYS A 149 12.98 7.85 18.17
C LYS A 149 12.08 7.17 19.19
N LYS A 150 11.04 6.46 18.73
CA LYS A 150 10.12 5.69 19.58
C LYS A 150 10.36 4.18 19.41
N PRO A 151 10.32 3.39 20.50
CA PRO A 151 10.43 1.94 20.43
C PRO A 151 9.16 1.28 19.87
N GLY A 152 9.22 -0.04 19.67
CA GLY A 152 8.06 -0.89 19.33
C GLY A 152 7.62 -0.86 17.87
N HIS A 153 8.43 -0.27 16.97
CA HIS A 153 8.23 -0.38 15.53
C HIS A 153 9.49 -0.02 14.72
N LYS A 154 9.57 -0.55 13.50
CA LYS A 154 10.60 -0.20 12.51
C LYS A 154 10.23 1.06 11.71
N ALA A 155 11.25 1.78 11.24
CA ALA A 155 11.07 2.87 10.29
C ALA A 155 10.35 2.41 9.01
N GLY A 156 9.42 3.23 8.51
CA GLY A 156 8.66 2.94 7.27
C GLY A 156 7.45 2.04 7.46
N THR A 157 7.15 1.66 8.69
CA THR A 157 5.92 0.94 9.01
C THR A 157 4.78 1.91 9.30
N GLY A 158 3.54 1.44 9.11
CA GLY A 158 2.35 2.21 9.47
C GLY A 158 2.35 2.66 10.94
N LYS A 159 3.00 1.94 11.86
CA LYS A 159 3.10 2.31 13.28
C LYS A 159 3.92 3.59 13.52
N CYS A 160 4.78 4.00 12.58
CA CYS A 160 5.57 5.22 12.70
C CYS A 160 4.74 6.48 12.42
N GLY A 161 4.64 7.37 13.41
CA GLY A 161 3.93 8.64 13.26
C GLY A 161 4.56 9.57 12.22
N ALA A 162 5.91 9.58 12.11
CA ALA A 162 6.59 10.36 11.09
C ALA A 162 6.28 9.84 9.68
N PHE A 163 6.30 8.50 9.50
CA PHE A 163 5.91 7.86 8.24
C PHE A 163 4.45 8.09 7.87
N ARG A 164 3.53 7.99 8.85
CA ARG A 164 2.11 8.27 8.61
C ARG A 164 1.87 9.70 8.14
N ARG A 165 2.57 10.68 8.73
CA ARG A 165 2.46 12.09 8.32
C ARG A 165 2.98 12.29 6.90
N THR A 166 4.17 11.80 6.57
CA THR A 166 4.72 11.93 5.22
C THR A 166 3.87 11.21 4.18
N LEU A 167 3.41 9.98 4.48
CA LEU A 167 2.47 9.26 3.63
C LEU A 167 1.14 10.01 3.44
N SER A 168 0.63 10.65 4.50
CA SER A 168 -0.59 11.47 4.39
C SER A 168 -0.38 12.68 3.49
N THR A 169 0.78 13.33 3.53
CA THR A 169 1.12 14.44 2.63
C THR A 169 1.25 13.94 1.19
N ALA A 170 1.97 12.84 0.98
CA ALA A 170 2.11 12.21 -0.33
C ALA A 170 0.74 11.82 -0.92
N ARG A 171 -0.20 11.34 -0.11
CA ARG A 171 -1.58 11.06 -0.53
C ARG A 171 -2.33 12.31 -1.00
N LYS A 172 -2.18 13.44 -0.30
CA LYS A 172 -2.82 14.71 -0.67
C LYS A 172 -2.27 15.29 -1.97
N ASN A 173 -1.00 15.03 -2.27
CA ASN A 173 -0.34 15.51 -3.48
C ASN A 173 -0.51 14.55 -4.66
N LYS A 174 -0.72 13.24 -4.42
CA LYS A 174 -0.78 12.23 -5.49
C LYS A 174 -2.13 12.16 -6.21
N CYS A 175 -3.25 12.36 -5.52
CA CYS A 175 -4.58 12.46 -6.15
C CYS A 175 -5.35 13.60 -5.49
N CYS A 176 -5.87 14.52 -6.30
CA CYS A 176 -6.74 15.57 -5.79
C CYS A 176 -7.99 14.96 -5.14
N SER A 177 -8.36 15.40 -3.94
CA SER A 177 -9.54 14.89 -3.24
C SER A 177 -10.85 15.45 -3.82
N LYS A 178 -10.78 16.46 -4.69
CA LYS A 178 -11.93 17.12 -5.32
C LYS A 178 -12.27 16.54 -6.70
N CYS A 179 -11.27 16.19 -7.50
CA CYS A 179 -11.48 15.67 -8.85
C CYS A 179 -10.79 14.33 -9.14
N VAL A 180 -10.12 13.73 -8.13
CA VAL A 180 -9.50 12.39 -8.18
C VAL A 180 -8.33 12.25 -9.17
N LYS A 181 -8.10 13.24 -10.04
CA LYS A 181 -6.98 13.26 -10.99
C LYS A 181 -5.62 13.34 -10.26
N PRO A 182 -4.61 12.62 -10.76
CA PRO A 182 -3.27 12.70 -10.21
C PRO A 182 -2.57 14.01 -10.59
N GLY A 183 -1.47 14.32 -9.91
CA GLY A 183 -0.53 15.36 -10.34
C GLY A 183 -0.81 16.79 -9.85
N HIS A 184 -1.76 16.99 -8.93
CA HIS A 184 -1.95 18.29 -8.26
C HIS A 184 -2.57 18.13 -6.86
N ALA A 185 -2.25 19.04 -5.94
CA ALA A 185 -2.88 19.04 -4.62
C ALA A 185 -4.33 19.56 -4.70
N THR A 186 -5.16 19.22 -3.71
CA THR A 186 -6.57 19.66 -3.68
C THR A 186 -6.72 21.19 -3.65
N LYS A 187 -5.73 21.91 -3.11
CA LYS A 187 -5.69 23.38 -3.09
C LYS A 187 -5.40 23.99 -4.47
N GLU A 188 -4.82 23.22 -5.37
CA GLU A 188 -4.42 23.61 -6.73
C GLU A 188 -5.42 23.06 -7.76
N CYS A 189 -6.53 22.50 -7.30
CA CYS A 189 -7.57 21.93 -8.15
C CYS A 189 -8.45 23.03 -8.75
N ASN A 190 -8.33 23.19 -10.06
CA ASN A 190 -9.06 24.19 -10.83
C ASN A 190 -10.46 23.71 -11.29
N GLU A 191 -10.89 22.52 -10.87
CA GLU A 191 -12.20 21.95 -11.24
C GLU A 191 -13.25 22.35 -10.18
N THR A 192 -14.29 23.08 -10.60
CA THR A 192 -15.46 23.40 -9.78
C THR A 192 -16.41 22.21 -9.80
N GLY A 193 -16.27 21.34 -8.80
CA GLY A 193 -17.11 20.17 -8.45
C GLY A 193 -18.28 19.86 -9.38
N VAL A 194 -18.18 18.77 -10.14
CA VAL A 194 -19.34 18.19 -10.81
C VAL A 194 -20.02 17.23 -9.84
N GLN A 195 -21.30 17.48 -9.60
CA GLN A 195 -22.20 16.70 -8.76
C GLN A 195 -22.21 15.21 -9.16
N GLN A 196 -22.35 14.36 -8.15
CA GLN A 196 -22.61 12.92 -8.28
C GLN A 196 -23.82 12.65 -9.20
N PRO A 197 -23.79 11.64 -10.06
CA PRO A 197 -25.03 10.98 -10.45
C PRO A 197 -25.44 10.05 -9.30
N ILE A 198 -26.54 10.42 -8.64
CA ILE A 198 -27.41 9.50 -7.92
C ILE A 198 -27.87 8.41 -8.89
N HIS A 199 -27.74 7.14 -8.50
CA HIS A 199 -28.50 6.07 -9.13
C HIS A 199 -28.84 4.98 -8.12
#